data_AF-A0A9E0TA25-F1
#
_entry.id   AF-A0A9E0TA25-F1
#
_cell.length_a   1.000
_cell.length_b   1.000
_cell.length_c   1.000
_cell.angle_alpha   90.00
_cell.angle_beta   90.00
_cell.angle_gamma   90.00
#
_symmetry.space_group_name_H-M   'P 1'
#
loop_
_entity.id
_entity.type
_entity.pdbx_description
1 polymer ?
#
loop_
_entity_poly.entity_id
_entity_poly.type
_entity_poly.pdbx_seq_one_letter_code
_entity_poly.pdbx_strand_id
1 'polypeptide(L)'
;MMKVGIVCEGRVAGEDAQVFEYFARRIAPGDTVKAFPQGTKPELFANAGDMAKTLFATGYDKVLVIWDILPRWNKPDGEVQDRNDLQPSL
;
A
#
# COMPACT_ATOMS: atom_id res chain seq x y z
N MET A 1 7.92 -8.43 -17.95
CA MET A 1 7.20 -7.16 -17.81
C MET A 1 5.93 -7.45 -17.05
N MET A 2 5.95 -7.18 -15.75
CA MET A 2 4.82 -7.33 -14.85
C MET A 2 4.07 -6.01 -14.69
N LYS A 3 2.78 -6.09 -14.40
CA LYS A 3 1.93 -4.99 -13.96
C LYS A 3 1.75 -5.10 -12.45
N VAL A 4 2.35 -4.18 -11.69
CA VAL A 4 2.36 -4.19 -10.22
C VAL A 4 1.52 -3.04 -9.67
N GLY A 5 0.58 -3.37 -8.81
CA GLY A 5 -0.26 -2.40 -8.11
C GLY A 5 0.25 -2.22 -6.68
N ILE A 6 0.40 -0.99 -6.23
CA ILE A 6 0.74 -0.66 -4.85
C ILE A 6 -0.50 -0.04 -4.21
N VAL A 7 -1.12 -0.71 -3.25
CA VAL A 7 -2.19 -0.15 -2.43
C VAL A 7 -1.55 0.44 -1.18
N CYS A 8 -1.78 1.71 -0.87
CA CYS A 8 -1.07 2.38 0.22
C CYS A 8 -1.90 3.43 0.96
N GLU A 9 -1.37 3.91 2.09
CA GLU A 9 -1.88 5.12 2.74
C GLU A 9 -1.62 6.35 1.84
N GLY A 10 -2.26 7.47 2.18
CA GLY A 10 -2.08 8.77 1.56
C GLY A 10 -3.16 9.09 0.53
N ARG A 11 -2.88 10.10 -0.29
CA ARG A 11 -3.81 10.64 -1.30
C ARG A 11 -3.31 10.40 -2.71
N VAL A 12 -4.22 10.40 -3.68
CA VAL A 12 -3.88 10.37 -5.11
C VAL A 12 -2.87 11.47 -5.44
N ALA A 13 -1.78 11.11 -6.12
CA ALA A 13 -0.65 11.99 -6.40
C ALA A 13 0.02 12.62 -5.15
N GLY A 14 -0.19 12.06 -3.96
CA GLY A 14 0.53 12.40 -2.74
C GLY A 14 1.98 11.89 -2.75
N GLU A 15 2.71 12.27 -1.70
CA GLU A 15 4.11 11.92 -1.45
C GLU A 15 4.40 10.43 -1.61
N ASP A 16 3.62 9.57 -0.96
CA ASP A 16 3.80 8.11 -1.00
C ASP A 16 3.67 7.57 -2.43
N ALA A 17 2.61 7.95 -3.13
CA ALA A 17 2.38 7.53 -4.52
C ALA A 17 3.52 7.97 -5.45
N GLN A 18 4.00 9.21 -5.30
CA GLN A 18 5.10 9.73 -6.10
C GLN A 18 6.42 8.99 -5.82
N VAL A 19 6.74 8.79 -4.54
CA VAL A 19 7.97 8.12 -4.10
C VAL A 19 7.95 6.66 -4.54
N PHE A 20 6.87 5.92 -4.28
CA PHE A 20 6.78 4.50 -4.63
C PHE A 20 6.91 4.28 -6.14
N GLU A 21 6.17 5.03 -6.97
CA GLU A 21 6.26 4.89 -8.44
C GLU A 21 7.64 5.32 -8.97
N TYR A 22 8.28 6.33 -8.36
CA TYR A 22 9.62 6.76 -8.73
C TYR A 22 10.72 5.76 -8.37
N PHE A 23 10.64 5.13 -7.20
CA PHE A 23 11.57 4.10 -6.77
C PHE A 23 11.36 2.79 -7.51
N ALA A 24 10.11 2.38 -7.73
CA ALA A 24 9.79 1.15 -8.46
C ALA A 24 10.41 1.14 -9.86
N ARG A 25 10.36 2.27 -10.58
CA ARG A 25 11.00 2.43 -11.90
C ARG A 25 12.52 2.26 -11.89
N ARG A 26 13.19 2.44 -10.75
CA ARG A 26 14.64 2.22 -10.59
C ARG A 26 14.97 0.77 -10.30
N ILE A 27 14.13 0.11 -9.52
CA ILE A 27 14.32 -1.27 -9.08
C ILE A 27 13.97 -2.24 -10.22
N ALA A 28 12.84 -2.00 -10.88
CA ALA A 28 12.30 -2.85 -11.93
C ALA A 28 11.89 -2.00 -13.16
N PRO A 29 12.85 -1.49 -13.93
CA PRO A 29 12.58 -0.57 -15.05
C PRO A 29 11.76 -1.21 -16.19
N GLY A 30 11.73 -2.54 -16.27
CA GLY A 30 10.95 -3.28 -17.27
C GLY A 30 9.50 -3.61 -16.85
N ASP A 31 9.08 -3.19 -15.66
CA ASP A 31 7.74 -3.44 -15.13
C ASP A 31 6.92 -2.15 -15.07
N THR A 32 5.60 -2.27 -15.19
CA THR A 32 4.66 -1.15 -15.03
C THR A 32 4.16 -1.14 -13.60
N VAL A 33 4.45 -0.07 -12.86
CA VAL A 33 4.05 0.05 -11.45
C VAL A 33 3.15 1.27 -11.25
N LYS A 34 2.06 1.10 -10.50
CA LYS A 34 1.10 2.17 -10.17
C LYS A 34 0.67 2.11 -8.72
N ALA A 35 0.61 3.26 -8.05
CA ALA A 35 0.09 3.40 -6.69
C ALA A 35 -1.40 3.75 -6.66
N PHE A 36 -2.10 3.22 -5.66
CA PHE A 36 -3.54 3.32 -5.39
C PHE A 36 -3.75 3.69 -3.91
N PRO A 37 -3.61 4.98 -3.56
CA PRO A 37 -3.74 5.45 -2.19
C PRO A 37 -5.18 5.29 -1.66
N GLN A 38 -5.33 4.93 -0.38
CA GLN A 38 -6.61 4.61 0.26
C GLN A 38 -7.02 5.62 1.36
N GLY A 39 -6.32 6.75 1.51
CA GLY A 39 -6.60 7.74 2.54
C GLY A 39 -5.75 7.52 3.79
N THR A 40 -6.38 7.28 4.93
CA THR A 40 -5.75 7.02 6.23
C THR A 40 -5.46 5.52 6.42
N LYS A 41 -4.60 5.17 7.39
CA LYS A 41 -4.32 3.76 7.73
C LYS A 41 -5.59 2.92 8.01
N PRO A 42 -6.59 3.38 8.79
CA PRO A 42 -7.83 2.62 8.95
C PRO A 42 -8.59 2.39 7.64
N GLU A 43 -8.62 3.39 6.75
CA GLU A 43 -9.26 3.27 5.43
C GLU A 43 -8.47 2.30 4.53
N LEU A 44 -7.14 2.31 4.60
CA LEU A 44 -6.30 1.32 3.93
C LEU A 44 -6.65 -0.10 4.38
N PHE A 45 -6.72 -0.35 5.69
CA PHE A 45 -7.05 -1.68 6.21
C PHE A 45 -8.46 -2.12 5.80
N ALA A 46 -9.43 -1.21 5.83
CA ALA A 46 -10.79 -1.51 5.38
C ALA A 46 -10.90 -1.81 3.87
N ASN A 47 -10.11 -1.12 3.03
CA ASN A 47 -10.32 -1.11 1.58
C ASN A 47 -9.30 -1.95 0.79
N ALA A 48 -8.13 -2.28 1.37
CA ALA A 48 -7.03 -2.88 0.63
C ALA A 48 -7.38 -4.24 -0.01
N GLY A 49 -8.17 -5.05 0.69
CA GLY A 49 -8.61 -6.35 0.18
C GLY A 49 -9.44 -6.22 -1.10
N ASP A 50 -10.43 -5.33 -1.11
CA ASP A 50 -11.29 -5.13 -2.27
C ASP A 50 -10.56 -4.43 -3.42
N MET A 51 -9.69 -3.46 -3.12
CA MET A 51 -8.82 -2.87 -4.14
C MET A 51 -7.91 -3.93 -4.78
N ALA A 52 -7.30 -4.82 -3.99
CA ALA A 52 -6.47 -5.91 -4.51
C ALA A 52 -7.26 -6.83 -5.44
N LYS A 53 -8.49 -7.23 -5.07
CA LYS A 53 -9.39 -8.02 -5.94
C LYS A 53 -9.64 -7.30 -7.27
N THR A 54 -9.94 -6.00 -7.24
CA THR A 54 -10.15 -5.19 -8.45
C THR A 54 -8.88 -5.13 -9.32
N LEU A 55 -7.70 -4.99 -8.73
CA LEU A 55 -6.45 -4.94 -9.47
C LEU A 55 -6.16 -6.28 -10.16
N PHE A 56 -6.33 -7.40 -9.47
CA PHE A 56 -6.19 -8.72 -10.09
C PHE A 56 -7.22 -8.93 -11.23
N ALA A 57 -8.48 -8.54 -11.01
CA ALA A 57 -9.52 -8.61 -12.05
C ALA A 57 -9.24 -7.73 -13.28
N THR A 58 -8.38 -6.71 -13.15
CA THR A 58 -7.98 -5.79 -14.23
C THR A 58 -6.57 -6.06 -14.77
N GLY A 59 -6.04 -7.26 -14.50
CA GLY A 59 -4.82 -7.78 -15.11
C GLY A 59 -3.51 -7.30 -14.46
N TYR A 60 -3.54 -6.96 -13.17
CA TYR A 60 -2.30 -6.81 -12.40
C TYR A 60 -1.75 -8.19 -12.02
N ASP A 61 -0.45 -8.39 -12.19
CA ASP A 61 0.24 -9.66 -11.88
C ASP A 61 0.60 -9.76 -10.38
N LYS A 62 0.79 -8.62 -9.72
CA LYS A 62 1.16 -8.53 -8.31
C LYS A 62 0.53 -7.30 -7.68
N VAL A 63 0.07 -7.46 -6.44
CA VAL A 63 -0.40 -6.36 -5.60
C VAL A 63 0.44 -6.32 -4.33
N LEU A 64 0.97 -5.14 -4.00
CA LEU A 64 1.68 -4.85 -2.76
C LEU A 64 0.79 -3.94 -1.91
N VAL A 65 0.59 -4.29 -0.64
CA VAL A 65 -0.07 -3.40 0.33
C VAL A 65 1.02 -2.81 1.22
N ILE A 66 1.18 -1.49 1.20
CA ILE A 66 2.28 -0.78 1.85
C ILE A 66 1.73 0.32 2.74
N TRP A 67 2.17 0.37 3.99
CA TRP A 67 1.93 1.48 4.92
C TRP A 67 3.18 1.72 5.76
N ASP A 68 3.27 2.90 6.37
CA ASP A 68 4.34 3.20 7.29
C ASP A 68 4.03 2.64 8.69
N ILE A 69 5.06 2.08 9.32
CA ILE A 69 5.00 1.85 10.76
C ILE A 69 5.39 3.18 11.38
N LEU A 70 4.39 3.94 11.82
CA LEU A 70 4.62 5.24 12.47
C LEU A 70 5.47 5.01 13.72
N PRO A 71 6.71 5.52 13.79
CA PRO A 71 7.55 5.33 14.96
C PRO A 71 6.92 6.07 16.13
N ARG A 72 6.40 5.33 17.12
CA ARG A 72 5.79 5.93 18.31
C ARG A 72 6.84 6.11 19.40
N TRP A 73 7.55 7.23 19.34
CA TRP A 73 8.47 7.65 20.40
C TRP A 73 7.72 7.68 21.75
N ASN A 74 8.18 6.89 22.72
CA ASN A 74 7.60 6.75 24.07
C ASN A 74 6.15 6.21 24.14
N LYS A 75 5.69 5.40 23.18
CA LYS A 75 4.43 4.62 23.29
C LYS A 75 4.67 3.13 22.96
N PRO A 76 3.71 2.22 23.22
CA PRO A 76 3.82 0.82 22.82
C PRO A 76 4.08 0.70 21.32
N ASP A 77 4.84 -0.34 20.96
CA ASP A 77 5.34 -0.61 19.61
C ASP A 77 4.24 -0.43 18.54
N GLY A 78 4.56 0.37 17.52
CA GLY A 78 3.66 0.61 16.39
C GLY A 78 3.29 -0.68 15.66
N GLU A 79 4.19 -1.67 15.64
CA GLU A 79 3.93 -2.97 15.03
C GLU A 79 2.83 -3.75 15.78
N VAL A 80 2.82 -3.69 17.11
CA VAL A 80 1.81 -4.40 17.93
C VAL A 80 0.42 -3.80 17.69
N GLN A 81 0.32 -2.46 17.62
CA GLN A 81 -0.95 -1.82 17.31
C GLN A 81 -1.41 -2.15 15.89
N ASP A 82 -0.53 -2.03 14.90
CA ASP A 82 -0.86 -2.33 13.50
C ASP A 82 -1.33 -3.79 13.35
N ARG A 83 -0.73 -4.75 14.07
CA ARG A 83 -1.22 -6.16 14.10
C ARG A 83 -2.63 -6.29 14.67
N ASN A 84 -2.94 -5.56 15.74
CA ASN A 84 -4.27 -5.57 16.34
C ASN A 84 -5.31 -4.92 15.42
N ASP A 85 -4.92 -3.90 14.66
CA ASP A 85 -5.79 -3.20 13.71
C ASP A 85 -6.01 -4.01 12.42
N LEU A 86 -5.06 -4.85 12.03
CA LEU A 86 -5.18 -5.77 10.88
C LEU A 86 -6.12 -6.95 11.14
N GLN A 87 -6.15 -7.52 12.35
CA GLN A 87 -6.97 -8.69 12.67
C GLN A 87 -8.48 -8.49 12.37
N PRO A 88 -9.10 -7.35 12.71
CA PRO A 88 -10.48 -7.04 12.34
C PRO A 88 -10.73 -6.87 10.83
N SER A 89 -9.69 -6.67 10.02
CA SER A 89 -9.79 -6.38 8.58
C SER A 89 -9.56 -7.61 7.69
N LEU A 90 -9.26 -8.77 8.28
CA LEU A 90 -9.15 -10.07 7.60
C LEU A 90 -10.46 -10.88 7.74
#